data_AF-A0A7X1TWC8-F1
#
_entry.id   AF-A0A7X1TWC8-F1
#
_cell.length_a   1.000
_cell.length_b   1.000
_cell.length_c   1.000
_cell.angle_alpha   90.00
_cell.angle_beta   90.00
_cell.angle_gamma   90.00
#
_symmetry.space_group_name_H-M   'P 1'
#
loop_
_entity.id
_entity.type
_entity.pdbx_description
1 polymer ?
#
loop_
_entity_poly.entity_id
_entity_poly.type
_entity_poly.pdbx_seq_one_letter_code
_entity_poly.pdbx_strand_id
1 'polypeptide(L)'
;MLRWWNLLSAQAGGKRDLVDAPAAEPGLWGALDGGWNARDLEYRPGESRLLHYTTLHLQPWRPTPEQYSYHPHPLGALWLQLEREADAQRYQPFTRERPSGAYRRLLAERRAPLLPAAPAETVAVLGYLELLPPVDRAWFLEGLFAAARRSVRLRVDLRQVAAPADRSAPPRLTDAAQWWREGLAEAAERRPGVAWELELIEPGGSRCFEYRPPQGAPRVWVLLGRHEGDNRQLLALAEALGSPFETRRLVFKRRRLILPMWLQGASLARLDRRRSEELSPPWPDLVLACGRYSAPVARWIRRRSGGMARLVQLGRPQAPLDAFDLVVTTPQYGLPGRANVLHNVLPLNRTLPGWSERAAAAWLSRLEPLPRPWIGLLVGGNSSSSELNEAAARRLREQAEALAKTRGGSLLVATSPRTPAAAADILLAQSAIPGARYRWRAHDPENPYPLFLARADELIVTGDSASMLAEACASGRPVHYVALPWPKKRRRVSELALRLLARRRNRLGERGTPKQQDRVERWLDKLLAAGVLRPRRDLGALHAALRWAGLAQPLGEPSSSMQRVASEDLDRTVAAVRRLLSSGRAAAP
;
A
#
# COMPACT_ATOMS: atom_id res chain seq x y z
N MET A 1 -36.57 22.39 19.76
CA MET A 1 -35.38 22.76 18.96
C MET A 1 -35.40 24.21 18.46
N LEU A 2 -36.44 24.69 17.75
CA LEU A 2 -36.48 26.04 17.14
C LEU A 2 -36.23 27.24 18.11
N ARG A 3 -36.61 27.16 19.39
CA ARG A 3 -36.32 28.21 20.39
C ARG A 3 -34.82 28.39 20.66
N TRP A 4 -34.04 27.31 20.55
CA TRP A 4 -32.61 27.27 20.90
C TRP A 4 -31.70 27.16 19.67
N TRP A 5 -32.16 26.47 18.62
CA TRP A 5 -31.55 26.37 17.29
C TRP A 5 -32.37 27.18 16.28
N ASN A 6 -32.13 28.49 16.27
CA ASN A 6 -32.59 29.41 15.24
C ASN A 6 -31.43 30.27 14.74
N LEU A 7 -31.64 30.96 13.62
CA LEU A 7 -30.62 31.76 12.96
C LEU A 7 -30.08 32.88 13.86
N LEU A 8 -30.93 33.53 14.66
CA LEU A 8 -30.53 34.60 15.58
C LEU A 8 -29.58 34.09 16.66
N SER A 9 -29.94 32.99 17.33
CA SER A 9 -29.08 32.35 18.33
C SER A 9 -27.78 31.85 17.71
N ALA A 10 -27.83 31.31 16.48
CA ALA A 10 -26.65 30.81 15.77
C ALA A 10 -25.68 31.92 15.34
N GLN A 11 -26.18 33.12 15.07
CA GLN A 11 -25.39 34.29 14.71
C GLN A 11 -24.80 35.01 15.92
N ALA A 12 -25.47 34.95 17.08
CA ALA A 12 -25.08 35.69 18.28
C ALA A 12 -24.26 34.87 19.30
N GLY A 13 -24.43 33.54 19.34
CA GLY A 13 -23.83 32.67 20.35
C GLY A 13 -22.63 31.85 19.86
N GLY A 14 -21.82 31.33 20.79
CA GLY A 14 -20.77 30.37 20.47
C GLY A 14 -21.33 28.98 20.15
N LYS A 15 -20.57 28.17 19.39
CA LYS A 15 -20.93 26.76 19.13
C LYS A 15 -21.24 25.98 20.41
N ARG A 16 -20.55 26.31 21.50
CA ARG A 16 -20.72 25.67 22.80
C ARG A 16 -22.08 26.02 23.42
N ASP A 17 -22.48 27.28 23.41
CA ASP A 17 -23.77 27.73 23.96
C ASP A 17 -24.95 27.14 23.18
N LEU A 18 -24.81 27.02 21.85
CA LEU A 18 -25.81 26.39 20.97
C LEU A 18 -25.97 24.90 21.19
N VAL A 19 -25.02 24.24 21.85
CA VAL A 19 -25.08 22.81 22.18
C VAL A 19 -25.50 22.65 23.64
N ASP A 20 -24.86 23.37 24.55
CA ASP A 20 -25.00 23.19 26.00
C ASP A 20 -26.37 23.71 26.51
N ALA A 21 -26.86 24.84 26.01
CA ALA A 21 -28.15 25.41 26.47
C ALA A 21 -29.36 24.51 26.13
N PRO A 22 -29.55 24.04 24.88
CA PRO A 22 -30.61 23.07 24.60
C PRO A 22 -30.37 21.69 25.22
N ALA A 23 -29.12 21.30 25.51
CA ALA A 23 -28.82 20.04 26.21
C ALA A 23 -29.16 20.07 27.71
N ALA A 24 -29.17 21.26 28.32
CA ALA A 24 -29.59 21.45 29.70
C ALA A 24 -31.13 21.44 29.87
N GLU A 25 -31.90 21.61 28.79
CA GLU A 25 -33.37 21.60 28.84
C GLU A 25 -33.89 20.16 28.96
N PRO A 26 -34.64 19.83 30.04
CA PRO A 26 -35.19 18.49 30.24
C PRO A 26 -36.06 18.03 29.06
N GLY A 27 -35.83 16.81 28.58
CA GLY A 27 -36.62 16.19 27.51
C GLY A 27 -36.25 16.64 26.08
N LEU A 28 -35.35 17.60 25.89
CA LEU A 28 -34.80 17.94 24.56
C LEU A 28 -33.58 17.11 24.17
N TRP A 29 -32.93 16.46 25.15
CA TRP A 29 -31.80 15.58 24.97
C TRP A 29 -32.04 14.24 25.66
N GLY A 30 -31.59 13.15 25.03
CA GLY A 30 -31.72 11.79 25.54
C GLY A 30 -30.57 10.92 25.06
N ALA A 31 -30.35 9.79 25.73
CA ALA A 31 -29.36 8.81 25.30
C ALA A 31 -29.84 8.15 24.01
N LEU A 32 -29.07 8.29 22.94
CA LEU A 32 -29.23 7.46 21.75
C LEU A 32 -28.64 6.09 22.06
N ASP A 33 -29.29 5.01 21.60
CA ASP A 33 -28.66 3.69 21.64
C ASP A 33 -27.33 3.74 20.86
N GLY A 34 -26.26 3.25 21.49
CA GLY A 34 -24.90 3.26 20.95
C GLY A 34 -24.76 2.49 19.65
N GLY A 35 -25.74 1.64 19.30
CA GLY A 35 -25.85 1.01 17.99
C GLY A 35 -26.16 1.99 16.84
N TRP A 36 -26.84 3.11 17.07
CA TRP A 36 -27.32 3.97 15.98
C TRP A 36 -26.32 5.01 15.49
N ASN A 37 -25.34 5.40 16.31
CA ASN A 37 -24.31 6.36 15.93
C ASN A 37 -23.01 5.97 16.63
N ALA A 38 -22.26 5.06 16.02
CA ALA A 38 -20.95 4.69 16.50
C ALA A 38 -19.89 5.61 15.89
N ARG A 39 -19.04 6.21 16.72
CA ARG A 39 -17.80 6.82 16.25
C ARG A 39 -16.76 5.75 15.91
N ASP A 40 -15.66 6.17 15.28
CA ASP A 40 -14.61 5.31 14.75
C ASP A 40 -14.16 4.21 15.75
N LEU A 41 -14.04 4.54 17.05
CA LEU A 41 -13.59 3.64 18.12
C LEU A 41 -14.72 2.94 18.90
N GLU A 42 -15.99 3.29 18.64
CA GLU A 42 -17.17 2.78 19.34
C GLU A 42 -17.91 1.73 18.50
N TYR A 43 -17.45 1.51 17.27
CA TYR A 43 -18.04 0.54 16.35
C TYR A 43 -18.02 -0.88 16.93
N ARG A 44 -19.18 -1.52 16.83
CA ARG A 44 -19.39 -2.91 17.19
C ARG A 44 -19.93 -3.65 15.97
N PRO A 45 -19.18 -4.62 15.42
CA PRO A 45 -19.65 -5.43 14.29
C PRO A 45 -21.02 -6.05 14.58
N GLY A 46 -21.98 -5.89 13.66
CA GLY A 46 -23.33 -6.47 13.79
C GLY A 46 -24.29 -5.70 14.71
N GLU A 47 -23.81 -4.80 15.57
CA GLU A 47 -24.64 -3.96 16.44
C GLU A 47 -24.74 -2.51 15.92
N SER A 48 -23.64 -1.96 15.43
CA SER A 48 -23.59 -0.59 14.92
C SER A 48 -24.25 -0.47 13.54
N ARG A 49 -25.35 0.29 13.45
CA ARG A 49 -26.13 0.59 12.24
C ARG A 49 -25.54 1.71 11.40
N LEU A 50 -24.85 2.66 12.03
CA LEU A 50 -24.21 3.79 11.35
C LEU A 50 -22.85 4.07 11.99
N LEU A 51 -21.81 4.12 11.15
CA LEU A 51 -20.45 4.45 11.55
C LEU A 51 -20.11 5.87 11.07
N HIS A 52 -19.94 6.79 12.01
CA HIS A 52 -19.49 8.14 11.72
C HIS A 52 -17.98 8.23 11.82
N TYR A 53 -17.32 8.40 10.67
CA TYR A 53 -15.87 8.57 10.60
C TYR A 53 -15.47 10.03 10.80
N THR A 54 -15.11 10.37 12.02
CA THR A 54 -14.91 11.76 12.44
C THR A 54 -13.47 12.24 12.28
N THR A 55 -12.51 11.31 12.24
CA THR A 55 -11.09 11.65 12.26
C THR A 55 -10.48 11.51 10.86
N LEU A 56 -10.42 12.62 10.10
CA LEU A 56 -9.93 12.67 8.71
C LEU A 56 -8.60 11.94 8.48
N HIS A 57 -7.70 11.95 9.47
CA HIS A 57 -6.39 11.31 9.37
C HIS A 57 -6.30 9.86 9.86
N LEU A 58 -7.43 9.31 10.26
CA LEU A 58 -7.61 7.87 10.47
C LEU A 58 -8.39 7.24 9.31
N GLN A 59 -8.83 8.06 8.35
CA GLN A 59 -9.53 7.56 7.17
C GLN A 59 -8.59 6.67 6.36
N PRO A 60 -9.09 5.53 5.84
CA PRO A 60 -8.29 4.59 5.08
C PRO A 60 -7.90 5.15 3.72
N TRP A 61 -8.78 5.94 3.08
CA TRP A 61 -8.42 6.74 1.90
C TRP A 61 -7.61 7.95 2.35
N ARG A 62 -6.54 8.25 1.59
CA ARG A 62 -5.58 9.30 1.94
C ARG A 62 -5.61 10.41 0.88
N PRO A 63 -6.67 11.22 0.82
CA PRO A 63 -6.86 12.18 -0.28
C PRO A 63 -5.84 13.33 -0.24
N THR A 64 -5.26 13.60 0.94
CA THR A 64 -4.34 14.72 1.15
C THR A 64 -3.11 14.28 1.95
N PRO A 65 -2.32 13.31 1.43
CA PRO A 65 -1.22 12.67 2.16
C PRO A 65 -0.05 13.61 2.45
N GLU A 66 0.04 14.76 1.78
CA GLU A 66 1.02 15.80 2.04
C GLU A 66 0.59 16.77 3.16
N GLN A 67 -0.71 16.78 3.51
CA GLN A 67 -1.28 17.71 4.49
C GLN A 67 -1.53 17.05 5.85
N TYR A 68 -1.98 15.80 5.84
CA TYR A 68 -2.31 15.04 7.05
C TYR A 68 -1.37 13.85 7.24
N SER A 69 -1.08 13.57 8.50
CA SER A 69 -0.44 12.31 8.89
C SER A 69 -1.48 11.23 9.03
N TYR A 70 -1.53 10.30 8.09
CA TYR A 70 -2.47 9.18 8.18
C TYR A 70 -1.94 8.11 9.13
N HIS A 71 -2.77 7.72 10.10
CA HIS A 71 -2.49 6.61 11.00
C HIS A 71 -3.43 5.46 10.65
N PRO A 72 -2.99 4.20 10.77
CA PRO A 72 -3.88 3.11 10.45
C PRO A 72 -4.98 3.00 11.50
N HIS A 73 -6.17 2.59 11.05
CA HIS A 73 -7.38 2.51 11.86
C HIS A 73 -7.90 1.07 11.90
N PRO A 74 -8.44 0.59 13.04
CA PRO A 74 -8.96 -0.78 13.17
C PRO A 74 -10.02 -1.15 12.12
N LEU A 75 -10.82 -0.17 11.68
CA LEU A 75 -11.89 -0.36 10.68
C LEU A 75 -11.46 -0.02 9.25
N GLY A 76 -10.16 0.18 8.98
CA GLY A 76 -9.69 0.54 7.65
C GLY A 76 -10.08 -0.47 6.58
N ALA A 77 -10.12 -1.76 6.92
CA ALA A 77 -10.49 -2.84 6.00
C ALA A 77 -11.97 -2.79 5.57
N LEU A 78 -12.89 -2.47 6.49
CA LEU A 78 -14.32 -2.34 6.19
C LEU A 78 -14.57 -1.31 5.09
N TRP A 79 -13.93 -0.15 5.19
CA TRP A 79 -14.04 0.90 4.17
C TRP A 79 -13.40 0.51 2.86
N LEU A 80 -12.22 -0.11 2.87
CA LEU A 80 -11.58 -0.58 1.65
C LEU A 80 -12.46 -1.59 0.91
N GLN A 81 -13.19 -2.43 1.65
CA GLN A 81 -14.17 -3.34 1.07
C GLN A 81 -15.35 -2.59 0.45
N LEU A 82 -15.94 -1.62 1.17
CA LEU A 82 -17.05 -0.79 0.68
C LEU A 82 -16.65 0.05 -0.55
N GLU A 83 -15.46 0.63 -0.56
CA GLU A 83 -14.92 1.40 -1.68
C GLU A 83 -14.76 0.51 -2.92
N ARG A 84 -14.22 -0.70 -2.75
CA ARG A 84 -14.10 -1.64 -3.87
C ARG A 84 -15.43 -2.14 -4.37
N GLU A 85 -16.39 -2.40 -3.49
CA GLU A 85 -17.74 -2.77 -3.88
C GLU A 85 -18.38 -1.62 -4.68
N ALA A 86 -18.22 -0.38 -4.22
CA ALA A 86 -18.65 0.81 -4.95
C ALA A 86 -17.96 0.91 -6.33
N ASP A 87 -16.65 0.76 -6.41
CA ASP A 87 -15.89 0.78 -7.68
C ASP A 87 -16.35 -0.34 -8.63
N ALA A 88 -16.52 -1.56 -8.13
CA ALA A 88 -16.98 -2.71 -8.90
C ALA A 88 -18.39 -2.50 -9.45
N GLN A 89 -19.27 -1.87 -8.67
CA GLN A 89 -20.62 -1.49 -9.06
C GLN A 89 -20.67 -0.18 -9.86
N ARG A 90 -19.52 0.48 -10.10
CA ARG A 90 -19.42 1.80 -10.74
C ARG A 90 -20.33 2.83 -10.07
N TYR A 91 -20.43 2.74 -8.76
CA TYR A 91 -21.25 3.63 -7.97
C TYR A 91 -20.72 5.05 -8.11
N GLN A 92 -21.55 5.94 -8.66
CA GLN A 92 -21.32 7.37 -8.63
C GLN A 92 -22.53 8.04 -7.97
N PRO A 93 -22.31 9.05 -7.11
CA PRO A 93 -23.41 9.78 -6.48
C PRO A 93 -24.26 10.55 -7.51
N PHE A 94 -23.69 10.87 -8.67
CA PHE A 94 -24.36 11.48 -9.81
C PHE A 94 -24.01 10.70 -11.08
N THR A 95 -24.95 10.64 -12.02
CA THR A 95 -24.76 9.97 -13.31
C THR A 95 -25.17 10.89 -14.44
N ARG A 96 -24.97 10.44 -15.69
CA ARG A 96 -25.49 11.15 -16.87
C ARG A 96 -27.01 11.33 -16.81
N GLU A 97 -27.73 10.33 -16.33
CA GLU A 97 -29.20 10.32 -16.21
C GLU A 97 -29.68 11.14 -15.01
N ARG A 98 -28.87 11.22 -13.95
CA ARG A 98 -29.15 11.97 -12.72
C ARG A 98 -27.97 12.88 -12.36
N PRO A 99 -27.72 13.95 -13.14
CA PRO A 99 -26.60 14.83 -12.90
C PRO A 99 -26.88 15.80 -11.75
N SER A 100 -25.83 16.40 -11.20
CA SER A 100 -25.98 17.36 -10.12
C SER A 100 -26.81 18.59 -10.54
N GLY A 101 -27.40 19.27 -9.54
CA GLY A 101 -28.11 20.54 -9.79
C GLY A 101 -27.20 21.63 -10.35
N ALA A 102 -25.90 21.62 -9.99
CA ALA A 102 -24.92 22.54 -10.54
C ALA A 102 -24.67 22.27 -12.04
N TYR A 103 -24.58 21.01 -12.43
CA TYR A 103 -24.44 20.63 -13.84
C TYR A 103 -25.67 21.01 -14.67
N ARG A 104 -26.89 20.79 -14.13
CA ARG A 104 -28.14 21.21 -14.80
C ARG A 104 -28.20 22.73 -15.03
N ARG A 105 -27.73 23.54 -14.08
CA ARG A 105 -27.63 25.00 -14.25
C ARG A 105 -26.63 25.37 -15.35
N LEU A 106 -25.45 24.77 -15.34
CA LEU A 106 -24.44 24.98 -16.39
C LEU A 106 -24.98 24.65 -17.80
N LEU A 107 -25.74 23.56 -17.92
CA LEU A 107 -26.41 23.16 -19.17
C LEU A 107 -27.44 24.20 -19.62
N ALA A 108 -28.27 24.68 -18.70
CA ALA A 108 -29.30 25.69 -18.99
C ALA A 108 -28.70 27.02 -19.46
N GLU A 109 -27.58 27.45 -18.86
CA GLU A 109 -26.84 28.65 -19.24
C GLU A 109 -26.20 28.53 -20.63
N ARG A 110 -25.69 27.36 -21.01
CA ARG A 110 -25.00 27.15 -22.30
C ARG A 110 -25.90 26.88 -23.49
N ARG A 111 -27.17 26.52 -23.31
CA ARG A 111 -28.14 26.20 -24.39
C ARG A 111 -27.64 25.14 -25.40
N ALA A 112 -26.72 24.26 -25.01
CA ALA A 112 -26.18 23.18 -25.85
C ALA A 112 -25.71 21.97 -24.99
N PRO A 113 -25.80 20.72 -25.50
CA PRO A 113 -25.30 19.55 -24.79
C PRO A 113 -23.77 19.58 -24.66
N LEU A 114 -23.26 19.29 -23.46
CA LEU A 114 -21.81 19.28 -23.18
C LEU A 114 -21.13 17.97 -23.63
N LEU A 115 -21.91 16.91 -23.88
CA LEU A 115 -21.41 15.64 -24.41
C LEU A 115 -21.81 15.48 -25.89
N PRO A 116 -20.97 14.79 -26.71
CA PRO A 116 -21.32 14.50 -28.10
C PRO A 116 -22.60 13.65 -28.19
N ALA A 117 -23.45 13.98 -29.17
CA ALA A 117 -24.67 13.22 -29.45
C ALA A 117 -24.41 11.89 -30.18
N ALA A 118 -23.31 11.81 -30.94
CA ALA A 118 -22.93 10.63 -31.73
C ALA A 118 -21.43 10.30 -31.56
N PRO A 119 -21.02 9.04 -31.78
CA PRO A 119 -19.60 8.67 -31.76
C PRO A 119 -18.80 9.38 -32.86
N ALA A 120 -17.57 9.77 -32.56
CA ALA A 120 -16.65 10.43 -33.48
C ALA A 120 -15.24 9.80 -33.40
N GLU A 121 -14.43 9.99 -34.46
CA GLU A 121 -13.03 9.57 -34.44
C GLU A 121 -12.25 10.25 -33.31
N THR A 122 -12.38 11.58 -33.24
CA THR A 122 -11.79 12.41 -32.20
C THR A 122 -12.89 13.21 -31.51
N VAL A 123 -12.93 13.17 -30.17
CA VAL A 123 -13.79 14.03 -29.36
C VAL A 123 -12.92 15.13 -28.75
N ALA A 124 -13.19 16.39 -29.06
CA ALA A 124 -12.43 17.52 -28.54
C ALA A 124 -13.33 18.44 -27.70
N VAL A 125 -12.91 18.72 -26.47
CA VAL A 125 -13.54 19.73 -25.60
C VAL A 125 -12.49 20.78 -25.25
N LEU A 126 -12.65 21.98 -25.82
CA LEU A 126 -11.60 23.02 -25.80
C LEU A 126 -11.86 24.18 -24.84
N GLY A 127 -12.87 24.07 -23.97
CA GLY A 127 -13.17 25.04 -22.91
C GLY A 127 -14.22 24.50 -21.95
N TYR A 128 -14.62 25.30 -20.96
CA TYR A 128 -15.68 25.05 -19.95
C TYR A 128 -15.52 23.85 -19.03
N LEU A 129 -14.50 23.01 -19.24
CA LEU A 129 -14.19 21.88 -18.35
C LEU A 129 -13.87 22.37 -16.93
N GLU A 130 -13.28 23.56 -16.81
CA GLU A 130 -13.02 24.25 -15.54
C GLU A 130 -14.32 24.58 -14.77
N LEU A 131 -15.44 24.74 -15.47
CA LEU A 131 -16.76 25.04 -14.89
C LEU A 131 -17.53 23.76 -14.52
N LEU A 132 -17.07 22.58 -14.95
CA LEU A 132 -17.74 21.33 -14.61
C LEU A 132 -17.68 21.10 -13.09
N PRO A 133 -18.83 20.85 -12.42
CA PRO A 133 -18.84 20.53 -11.01
C PRO A 133 -18.00 19.28 -10.74
N PRO A 134 -17.13 19.27 -9.71
CA PRO A 134 -16.23 18.14 -9.43
C PRO A 134 -16.93 16.77 -9.37
N VAL A 135 -18.15 16.74 -8.84
CA VAL A 135 -18.96 15.53 -8.66
C VAL A 135 -19.51 14.95 -9.98
N ASP A 136 -19.53 15.72 -11.07
CA ASP A 136 -20.04 15.27 -12.37
C ASP A 136 -18.93 14.90 -13.35
N ARG A 137 -17.67 15.22 -13.04
CA ARG A 137 -16.57 15.08 -14.00
C ARG A 137 -16.26 13.63 -14.34
N ALA A 138 -16.41 12.70 -13.39
CA ALA A 138 -16.07 11.28 -13.59
C ALA A 138 -16.96 10.65 -14.69
N TRP A 139 -18.28 10.62 -14.51
CA TRP A 139 -19.20 10.13 -15.55
C TRP A 139 -19.11 10.97 -16.84
N PHE A 140 -18.80 12.26 -16.76
CA PHE A 140 -18.63 13.10 -17.94
C PHE A 140 -17.44 12.66 -18.80
N LEU A 141 -16.27 12.44 -18.18
CA LEU A 141 -15.08 11.91 -18.86
C LEU A 141 -15.37 10.53 -19.47
N GLU A 142 -16.07 9.66 -18.75
CA GLU A 142 -16.51 8.36 -19.31
C GLU A 142 -17.40 8.54 -20.54
N GLY A 143 -18.30 9.52 -20.52
CA GLY A 143 -19.13 9.89 -21.68
C GLY A 143 -18.29 10.33 -22.89
N LEU A 144 -17.24 11.12 -22.68
CA LEU A 144 -16.33 11.55 -23.75
C LEU A 144 -15.58 10.35 -24.36
N PHE A 145 -15.02 9.47 -23.53
CA PHE A 145 -14.33 8.27 -23.99
C PHE A 145 -15.28 7.26 -24.64
N ALA A 146 -16.54 7.20 -24.20
CA ALA A 146 -17.54 6.35 -24.83
C ALA A 146 -17.92 6.82 -26.25
N ALA A 147 -17.86 8.14 -26.49
CA ALA A 147 -18.10 8.74 -27.79
C ALA A 147 -16.87 8.77 -28.71
N ALA A 148 -15.65 8.64 -28.19
CA ALA A 148 -14.43 8.64 -28.99
C ALA A 148 -14.06 7.25 -29.50
N ARG A 149 -13.77 7.13 -30.80
CA ARG A 149 -13.22 5.89 -31.40
C ARG A 149 -11.71 5.82 -31.30
N ARG A 150 -11.01 6.96 -31.44
CA ARG A 150 -9.55 7.00 -31.52
C ARG A 150 -8.91 7.93 -30.49
N SER A 151 -9.43 9.14 -30.28
CA SER A 151 -8.82 10.05 -29.31
C SER A 151 -9.76 11.06 -28.65
N VAL A 152 -9.35 11.51 -27.46
CA VAL A 152 -9.99 12.57 -26.69
C VAL A 152 -9.01 13.74 -26.49
N ARG A 153 -9.39 14.95 -26.86
CA ARG A 153 -8.57 16.17 -26.64
C ARG A 153 -9.28 17.10 -25.69
N LEU A 154 -8.62 17.47 -24.59
CA LEU A 154 -9.14 18.37 -23.58
C LEU A 154 -8.26 19.60 -23.43
N ARG A 155 -8.89 20.76 -23.26
CA ARG A 155 -8.25 22.00 -22.83
C ARG A 155 -8.97 22.54 -21.60
N VAL A 156 -8.24 22.75 -20.52
CA VAL A 156 -8.78 23.23 -19.23
C VAL A 156 -8.07 24.53 -18.85
N ASP A 157 -8.84 25.59 -18.63
CA ASP A 157 -8.29 26.89 -18.21
C ASP A 157 -8.37 27.05 -16.68
N LEU A 158 -7.27 26.70 -15.99
CA LEU A 158 -7.20 26.79 -14.53
C LEU A 158 -7.07 28.23 -14.02
N ARG A 159 -6.86 29.22 -14.90
CA ARG A 159 -6.87 30.64 -14.51
C ARG A 159 -8.27 31.13 -14.15
N GLN A 160 -9.30 30.48 -14.69
CA GLN A 160 -10.70 30.84 -14.50
C GLN A 160 -11.35 30.16 -13.28
N VAL A 161 -10.64 29.21 -12.64
CA VAL A 161 -11.08 28.61 -11.38
C VAL A 161 -10.84 29.64 -10.28
N ALA A 162 -11.87 30.44 -9.98
CA ALA A 162 -11.81 31.45 -8.92
C ALA A 162 -11.31 30.83 -7.61
N ALA A 163 -10.37 31.51 -6.94
CA ALA A 163 -10.01 31.16 -5.58
C ALA A 163 -11.29 31.24 -4.71
N PRO A 164 -11.63 30.21 -3.91
CA PRO A 164 -12.79 30.30 -3.04
C PRO A 164 -12.66 31.52 -2.13
N ALA A 165 -13.77 32.24 -1.93
CA ALA A 165 -13.83 33.42 -1.08
C ALA A 165 -13.55 33.13 0.41
N ASP A 166 -13.54 31.85 0.81
CA ASP A 166 -13.27 31.38 2.17
C ASP A 166 -11.84 30.80 2.28
N ARG A 167 -11.15 31.14 3.37
CA ARG A 167 -9.73 30.86 3.66
C ARG A 167 -9.44 29.40 4.03
N SER A 168 -10.04 28.44 3.36
CA SER A 168 -9.47 27.09 3.24
C SER A 168 -8.73 27.02 1.92
N ALA A 169 -7.39 27.02 1.97
CA ALA A 169 -6.46 27.19 0.85
C ALA A 169 -6.98 26.65 -0.50
N PRO A 170 -6.77 27.37 -1.62
CA PRO A 170 -7.16 26.87 -2.93
C PRO A 170 -6.56 25.47 -3.16
N PRO A 171 -7.25 24.56 -3.88
CA PRO A 171 -6.59 23.36 -4.36
C PRO A 171 -5.33 23.82 -5.08
N ARG A 172 -4.16 23.30 -4.69
CA ARG A 172 -2.92 23.73 -5.35
C ARG A 172 -3.10 23.39 -6.83
N LEU A 173 -2.70 24.27 -7.75
CA LEU A 173 -2.81 24.04 -9.20
C LEU A 173 -2.25 22.66 -9.60
N THR A 174 -1.24 22.17 -8.87
CA THR A 174 -0.70 20.81 -8.97
C THR A 174 -1.71 19.70 -8.73
N ASP A 175 -2.59 19.87 -7.74
CA ASP A 175 -3.60 18.90 -7.34
C ASP A 175 -4.71 18.81 -8.40
N ALA A 176 -5.07 19.96 -9.00
CA ALA A 176 -6.02 20.01 -10.12
C ALA A 176 -5.47 19.32 -11.38
N ALA A 177 -4.19 19.56 -11.72
CA ALA A 177 -3.54 18.92 -12.85
C ALA A 177 -3.43 17.40 -12.68
N GLN A 178 -3.08 16.94 -11.48
CA GLN A 178 -3.02 15.52 -11.15
C GLN A 178 -4.42 14.88 -11.24
N TRP A 179 -5.44 15.54 -10.68
CA TRP A 179 -6.81 15.05 -10.71
C TRP A 179 -7.33 14.83 -12.14
N TRP A 180 -7.11 15.77 -13.04
CA TRP A 180 -7.53 15.62 -14.45
C TRP A 180 -6.81 14.46 -15.14
N ARG A 181 -5.51 14.30 -14.90
CA ARG A 181 -4.74 13.20 -15.46
C ARG A 181 -5.19 11.85 -14.93
N GLU A 182 -5.51 11.75 -13.65
CA GLU A 182 -6.04 10.53 -13.02
C GLU A 182 -7.41 10.18 -13.59
N GLY A 183 -8.34 11.14 -13.68
CA GLY A 183 -9.66 10.92 -14.29
C GLY A 183 -9.59 10.48 -15.75
N LEU A 184 -8.68 11.09 -16.54
CA LEU A 184 -8.40 10.67 -17.92
C LEU A 184 -7.79 9.27 -18.00
N ALA A 185 -6.86 8.94 -17.10
CA ALA A 185 -6.23 7.63 -17.03
C ALA A 185 -7.24 6.52 -16.71
N GLU A 186 -8.17 6.79 -15.80
CA GLU A 186 -9.25 5.88 -15.43
C GLU A 186 -10.24 5.69 -16.58
N ALA A 187 -10.65 6.78 -17.25
CA ALA A 187 -11.52 6.70 -18.42
C ALA A 187 -10.85 5.93 -19.58
N ALA A 188 -9.54 6.15 -19.79
CA ALA A 188 -8.74 5.44 -20.78
C ALA A 188 -8.55 3.95 -20.45
N GLU A 189 -8.39 3.57 -19.17
CA GLU A 189 -8.33 2.18 -18.75
C GLU A 189 -9.63 1.42 -19.08
N ARG A 190 -10.78 2.11 -18.98
CA ARG A 190 -12.11 1.57 -19.33
C ARG A 190 -12.37 1.52 -20.83
N ARG A 191 -11.61 2.25 -21.66
CA ARG A 191 -11.65 2.23 -23.13
C ARG A 191 -10.25 2.05 -23.72
N PRO A 192 -9.67 0.83 -23.62
CA PRO A 192 -8.35 0.54 -24.17
C PRO A 192 -8.27 0.91 -25.65
N GLY A 193 -7.21 1.59 -26.06
CA GLY A 193 -6.99 2.00 -27.46
C GLY A 193 -7.41 3.43 -27.80
N VAL A 194 -8.07 4.16 -26.87
CA VAL A 194 -8.35 5.59 -27.05
C VAL A 194 -7.18 6.42 -26.50
N ALA A 195 -6.54 7.21 -27.36
CA ALA A 195 -5.51 8.17 -26.98
C ALA A 195 -6.13 9.41 -26.32
N TRP A 196 -5.36 10.13 -25.52
CA TRP A 196 -5.82 11.43 -25.03
C TRP A 196 -4.73 12.49 -24.98
N GLU A 197 -5.16 13.73 -25.14
CA GLU A 197 -4.33 14.93 -25.00
C GLU A 197 -5.03 15.88 -24.03
N LEU A 198 -4.27 16.46 -23.10
CA LEU A 198 -4.73 17.40 -22.10
C LEU A 198 -3.82 18.63 -22.12
N GLU A 199 -4.39 19.76 -22.48
CA GLU A 199 -3.77 21.08 -22.32
C GLU A 199 -4.29 21.75 -21.05
N LEU A 200 -3.41 22.03 -20.09
CA LEU A 200 -3.73 22.78 -18.89
C LEU A 200 -3.16 24.20 -18.99
N ILE A 201 -4.03 25.20 -18.96
CA ILE A 201 -3.60 26.60 -18.94
C ILE A 201 -3.55 27.08 -17.50
N GLU A 202 -2.37 27.52 -17.08
CA GLU A 202 -2.10 28.01 -15.73
C GLU A 202 -1.56 29.45 -15.77
N PRO A 203 -1.55 30.17 -14.64
CA PRO A 203 -0.98 31.52 -14.59
C PRO A 203 0.48 31.61 -15.07
N GLY A 204 1.25 30.52 -14.93
CA GLY A 204 2.67 30.44 -15.33
C GLY A 204 2.92 29.88 -16.73
N GLY A 205 1.89 29.57 -17.52
CA GLY A 205 2.02 28.98 -18.86
C GLY A 205 1.08 27.81 -19.13
N SER A 206 1.20 27.20 -20.31
CA SER A 206 0.45 25.99 -20.67
C SER A 206 1.31 24.73 -20.43
N ARG A 207 0.69 23.67 -19.92
CA ARG A 207 1.30 22.35 -19.77
C ARG A 207 0.47 21.33 -20.55
N CYS A 208 1.11 20.68 -21.52
CA CYS A 208 0.48 19.64 -22.32
C CYS A 208 0.86 18.25 -21.79
N PHE A 209 -0.13 17.38 -21.70
CA PHE A 209 0.03 15.98 -21.37
C PHE A 209 -0.61 15.15 -22.47
N GLU A 210 0.03 14.05 -22.85
CA GLU A 210 -0.54 13.10 -23.81
C GLU A 210 -0.39 11.66 -23.33
N TYR A 211 -1.39 10.85 -23.67
CA TYR A 211 -1.33 9.41 -23.59
C TYR A 211 -1.60 8.85 -24.97
N ARG A 212 -0.67 8.03 -25.44
CA ARG A 212 -0.87 7.21 -26.62
C ARG A 212 -0.92 5.75 -26.18
N PRO A 213 -1.97 5.00 -26.54
CA PRO A 213 -2.00 3.58 -26.30
C PRO A 213 -0.80 2.94 -27.03
N PRO A 214 -0.03 2.07 -26.37
CA PRO A 214 1.11 1.43 -27.01
C PRO A 214 0.63 0.55 -28.16
N GLN A 215 1.36 0.54 -29.29
CA GLN A 215 1.06 -0.27 -30.47
C GLN A 215 1.35 -1.78 -30.26
N GLY A 216 1.66 -2.19 -29.02
CA GLY A 216 1.98 -3.54 -28.60
C GLY A 216 2.07 -3.61 -27.06
N ALA A 217 2.46 -4.76 -26.51
CA ALA A 217 2.66 -4.87 -25.08
C ALA A 217 3.81 -3.95 -24.60
N PRO A 218 3.68 -3.26 -23.46
CA PRO A 218 4.74 -2.40 -22.95
C PRO A 218 5.99 -3.22 -22.67
N ARG A 219 7.18 -2.72 -23.02
CA ARG A 219 8.43 -3.42 -22.66
C ARG A 219 8.69 -3.25 -21.18
N VAL A 220 8.61 -4.35 -20.42
CA VAL A 220 8.85 -4.35 -18.98
C VAL A 220 10.23 -4.91 -18.67
N TRP A 221 11.04 -4.17 -17.91
CA TRP A 221 12.31 -4.65 -17.36
C TRP A 221 12.19 -4.91 -15.86
N VAL A 222 12.63 -6.10 -15.44
CA VAL A 222 12.63 -6.54 -14.03
C VAL A 222 14.06 -6.60 -13.52
N LEU A 223 14.42 -5.67 -12.62
CA LEU A 223 15.79 -5.56 -12.12
C LEU A 223 16.03 -6.51 -10.93
N LEU A 224 16.61 -7.68 -11.20
CA LEU A 224 16.87 -8.70 -10.19
C LEU A 224 18.16 -8.39 -9.43
N GLY A 225 18.06 -8.27 -8.11
CA GLY A 225 19.16 -7.93 -7.23
C GLY A 225 19.72 -9.12 -6.44
N ARG A 226 20.40 -8.78 -5.34
CA ARG A 226 21.09 -9.74 -4.46
C ARG A 226 20.17 -10.57 -3.55
N HIS A 227 18.94 -10.13 -3.34
CA HIS A 227 18.05 -10.63 -2.30
C HIS A 227 16.91 -11.40 -2.93
N GLU A 228 16.88 -12.70 -2.71
CA GLU A 228 15.92 -13.59 -3.36
C GLU A 228 14.46 -13.24 -3.04
N GLY A 229 14.16 -12.89 -1.79
CA GLY A 229 12.82 -12.44 -1.40
C GLY A 229 12.42 -11.08 -1.99
N ASP A 230 13.36 -10.25 -2.44
CA ASP A 230 13.04 -9.02 -3.17
C ASP A 230 12.77 -9.36 -4.66
N ASN A 231 13.56 -10.28 -5.23
CA ASN A 231 13.40 -10.75 -6.61
C ASN A 231 12.05 -11.43 -6.82
N ARG A 232 11.60 -12.27 -5.89
CA ARG A 232 10.29 -12.94 -5.97
C ARG A 232 9.12 -11.97 -6.03
N GLN A 233 9.15 -10.87 -5.26
CA GLN A 233 8.10 -9.85 -5.32
C GLN A 233 8.03 -9.17 -6.69
N LEU A 234 9.20 -8.92 -7.29
CA LEU A 234 9.28 -8.31 -8.61
C LEU A 234 8.75 -9.23 -9.70
N LEU A 235 9.12 -10.51 -9.64
CA LEU A 235 8.62 -11.53 -10.57
C LEU A 235 7.11 -11.74 -10.41
N ALA A 236 6.61 -11.86 -9.18
CA ALA A 236 5.18 -12.00 -8.91
C ALA A 236 4.37 -10.80 -9.45
N LEU A 237 4.88 -9.58 -9.30
CA LEU A 237 4.26 -8.39 -9.89
C LEU A 237 4.31 -8.42 -11.42
N ALA A 238 5.45 -8.78 -12.01
CA ALA A 238 5.62 -8.85 -13.46
C ALA A 238 4.68 -9.88 -14.10
N GLU A 239 4.59 -11.08 -13.50
CA GLU A 239 3.67 -12.15 -13.92
C GLU A 239 2.20 -11.71 -13.79
N ALA A 240 1.83 -11.08 -12.67
CA ALA A 240 0.46 -10.62 -12.44
C ALA A 240 0.04 -9.47 -13.37
N LEU A 241 0.98 -8.68 -13.91
CA LEU A 241 0.69 -7.69 -14.95
C LEU A 241 0.24 -8.34 -16.27
N GLY A 242 0.64 -9.59 -16.52
CA GLY A 242 0.30 -10.34 -17.74
C GLY A 242 1.01 -9.89 -19.01
N SER A 243 1.97 -8.94 -18.91
CA SER A 243 2.76 -8.46 -20.04
C SER A 243 4.08 -9.23 -20.14
N PRO A 244 4.61 -9.50 -21.35
CA PRO A 244 5.96 -10.01 -21.51
C PRO A 244 6.99 -9.11 -20.82
N PHE A 245 7.93 -9.71 -20.09
CA PHE A 245 8.95 -8.97 -19.37
C PHE A 245 10.34 -9.58 -19.54
N GLU A 246 11.35 -8.72 -19.49
CA GLU A 246 12.77 -9.09 -19.55
C GLU A 246 13.39 -8.94 -18.16
N THR A 247 14.04 -9.98 -17.66
CA THR A 247 14.83 -9.87 -16.42
C THR A 247 16.20 -9.29 -16.71
N ARG A 248 16.72 -8.46 -15.78
CA ARG A 248 18.08 -7.94 -15.80
C ARG A 248 18.77 -8.22 -14.47
N ARG A 249 19.67 -9.19 -14.44
CA ARG A 249 20.41 -9.55 -13.21
C ARG A 249 21.52 -8.55 -12.90
N LEU A 250 21.42 -7.95 -11.72
CA LEU A 250 22.35 -6.92 -11.22
C LEU A 250 23.26 -7.48 -10.13
N VAL A 251 24.57 -7.38 -10.36
CA VAL A 251 25.61 -7.74 -9.38
C VAL A 251 26.27 -6.47 -8.87
N PHE A 252 26.29 -6.31 -7.54
CA PHE A 252 26.80 -5.09 -6.91
C PHE A 252 28.19 -5.30 -6.28
N LYS A 253 29.07 -4.30 -6.42
CA LYS A 253 30.40 -4.28 -5.82
C LYS A 253 30.32 -4.33 -4.29
N ARG A 254 31.27 -5.01 -3.64
CA ARG A 254 31.39 -5.07 -2.17
C ARG A 254 32.01 -3.80 -1.51
N ARG A 255 32.59 -2.87 -2.29
CA ARG A 255 33.38 -1.73 -1.78
C ARG A 255 32.55 -0.66 -1.03
N ARG A 256 33.15 -0.05 0.00
CA ARG A 256 32.52 0.89 0.96
C ARG A 256 32.50 2.37 0.54
N LEU A 257 33.42 2.82 -0.32
CA LEU A 257 33.60 4.24 -0.67
C LEU A 257 32.66 4.70 -1.79
N ILE A 258 31.36 4.74 -1.51
CA ILE A 258 30.36 5.26 -2.45
C ILE A 258 29.49 6.23 -1.69
N LEU A 259 29.23 7.39 -2.31
CA LEU A 259 28.31 8.43 -1.83
C LEU A 259 27.08 7.84 -1.10
N PRO A 260 26.57 8.52 -0.06
CA PRO A 260 25.31 8.17 0.57
C PRO A 260 24.22 7.87 -0.47
N MET A 261 23.33 6.90 -0.20
CA MET A 261 22.36 6.42 -1.21
C MET A 261 21.51 7.53 -1.82
N TRP A 262 21.09 8.49 -1.00
CA TRP A 262 20.26 9.61 -1.43
C TRP A 262 21.00 10.58 -2.38
N LEU A 263 22.34 10.62 -2.35
CA LEU A 263 23.18 11.45 -3.22
C LEU A 263 23.59 10.78 -4.54
N GLN A 264 23.32 9.48 -4.72
CA GLN A 264 23.81 8.77 -5.92
C GLN A 264 23.09 9.15 -7.21
N GLY A 265 21.95 9.84 -7.13
CA GLY A 265 21.21 10.23 -8.33
C GLY A 265 20.84 9.01 -9.19
N ALA A 266 20.94 9.19 -10.50
CA ALA A 266 20.94 8.10 -11.45
C ALA A 266 22.37 7.69 -11.78
N SER A 267 22.75 6.46 -11.45
CA SER A 267 24.14 6.01 -11.54
C SER A 267 24.26 4.49 -11.60
N LEU A 268 25.31 4.02 -12.28
CA LEU A 268 25.75 2.62 -12.29
C LEU A 268 26.98 2.38 -11.41
N ALA A 269 27.43 3.36 -10.61
CA ALA A 269 28.71 3.31 -9.89
C ALA A 269 28.87 2.07 -8.98
N ARG A 270 27.77 1.61 -8.37
CA ARG A 270 27.73 0.41 -7.50
C ARG A 270 27.68 -0.91 -8.26
N LEU A 271 27.31 -0.87 -9.53
CA LEU A 271 27.13 -2.06 -10.35
C LEU A 271 28.50 -2.60 -10.76
N ASP A 272 28.69 -3.91 -10.64
CA ASP A 272 29.75 -4.64 -11.29
C ASP A 272 29.31 -4.91 -12.73
N ARG A 273 29.71 -4.03 -13.64
CA ARG A 273 29.29 -4.08 -15.05
C ARG A 273 29.74 -5.35 -15.78
N ARG A 274 30.79 -6.03 -15.30
CA ARG A 274 31.29 -7.26 -15.93
C ARG A 274 30.47 -8.49 -15.53
N ARG A 275 29.82 -8.44 -14.37
CA ARG A 275 29.05 -9.55 -13.80
C ARG A 275 27.54 -9.33 -13.86
N SER A 276 27.12 -8.12 -14.20
CA SER A 276 25.72 -7.78 -14.40
C SER A 276 25.37 -7.94 -15.87
N GLU A 277 24.13 -8.28 -16.13
CA GLU A 277 23.62 -8.25 -17.50
C GLU A 277 23.73 -6.85 -18.10
N GLU A 278 23.89 -6.80 -19.42
CA GLU A 278 24.01 -5.55 -20.15
C GLU A 278 22.70 -4.76 -20.09
N LEU A 279 22.82 -3.45 -19.90
CA LEU A 279 21.71 -2.50 -19.93
C LEU A 279 21.86 -1.64 -21.17
N SER A 280 21.39 -2.16 -22.30
CA SER A 280 21.46 -1.54 -23.62
C SER A 280 20.06 -1.34 -24.22
N PRO A 281 19.91 -0.46 -25.23
CA PRO A 281 18.67 -0.35 -25.99
C PRO A 281 18.27 -1.71 -26.62
N PRO A 282 16.97 -1.92 -26.90
CA PRO A 282 15.90 -0.93 -26.81
C PRO A 282 15.37 -0.74 -25.38
N TRP A 283 15.23 0.52 -24.95
CA TRP A 283 14.88 0.86 -23.56
C TRP A 283 13.46 0.43 -23.19
N PRO A 284 13.19 0.13 -21.91
CA PRO A 284 11.87 -0.30 -21.45
C PRO A 284 10.90 0.87 -21.27
N ASP A 285 9.61 0.58 -21.38
CA ASP A 285 8.53 1.50 -21.00
C ASP A 285 8.30 1.49 -19.48
N LEU A 286 8.57 0.35 -18.83
CA LEU A 286 8.36 0.13 -17.40
C LEU A 286 9.57 -0.57 -16.78
N VAL A 287 10.05 -0.04 -15.66
CA VAL A 287 11.11 -0.66 -14.86
C VAL A 287 10.54 -1.05 -13.50
N LEU A 288 10.59 -2.33 -13.18
CA LEU A 288 10.28 -2.89 -11.87
C LEU A 288 11.59 -3.09 -11.08
N ALA A 289 11.69 -2.46 -9.91
CA ALA A 289 12.90 -2.48 -9.08
C ALA A 289 12.57 -2.63 -7.59
N CYS A 290 13.46 -3.20 -6.78
CA CYS A 290 13.23 -3.39 -5.34
C CYS A 290 14.39 -2.92 -4.46
N GLY A 291 14.05 -2.18 -3.42
CA GLY A 291 14.98 -1.66 -2.43
C GLY A 291 16.01 -0.67 -2.98
N ARG A 292 16.96 -0.34 -2.12
CA ARG A 292 17.88 0.78 -2.35
C ARG A 292 18.95 0.58 -3.43
N TYR A 293 19.31 -0.67 -3.74
CA TYR A 293 20.46 -0.92 -4.61
C TYR A 293 20.11 -0.76 -6.09
N SER A 294 18.89 -1.14 -6.49
CA SER A 294 18.38 -0.95 -7.85
C SER A 294 17.89 0.48 -8.10
N ALA A 295 17.53 1.25 -7.07
CA ALA A 295 17.01 2.62 -7.20
C ALA A 295 17.89 3.55 -8.09
N PRO A 296 19.22 3.66 -7.89
CA PRO A 296 20.07 4.45 -8.78
C PRO A 296 20.14 3.93 -10.22
N VAL A 297 20.03 2.61 -10.41
CA VAL A 297 20.07 1.94 -11.72
C VAL A 297 18.77 2.20 -12.49
N ALA A 298 17.62 2.05 -11.84
CA ALA A 298 16.30 2.36 -12.42
C ALA A 298 16.23 3.82 -12.89
N ARG A 299 16.69 4.76 -12.06
CA ARG A 299 16.79 6.17 -12.45
C ARG A 299 17.73 6.38 -13.64
N TRP A 300 18.78 5.56 -13.76
CA TRP A 300 19.76 5.68 -14.85
C TRP A 300 19.15 5.22 -16.17
N ILE A 301 18.39 4.11 -16.13
CA ILE A 301 17.60 3.63 -17.26
C ILE A 301 16.62 4.72 -17.71
N ARG A 302 15.88 5.36 -16.78
CA ARG A 302 14.99 6.47 -17.13
C ARG A 302 15.72 7.59 -17.86
N ARG A 303 16.87 8.04 -17.35
CA ARG A 303 17.68 9.08 -18.03
C ARG A 303 18.11 8.63 -19.44
N ARG A 304 18.51 7.36 -19.61
CA ARG A 304 18.93 6.83 -20.91
C ARG A 304 17.78 6.64 -21.90
N SER A 305 16.58 6.38 -21.40
CA SER A 305 15.35 6.33 -22.19
C SER A 305 14.79 7.73 -22.55
N GLY A 306 15.54 8.82 -22.31
CA GLY A 306 15.04 10.19 -22.54
C GLY A 306 13.91 10.61 -21.59
N GLY A 307 13.78 9.97 -20.43
CA GLY A 307 12.68 10.20 -19.49
C GLY A 307 11.46 9.29 -19.70
N MET A 308 11.48 8.42 -20.71
CA MET A 308 10.31 7.64 -21.12
C MET A 308 9.99 6.44 -20.21
N ALA A 309 10.99 5.81 -19.59
CA ALA A 309 10.76 4.66 -18.73
C ALA A 309 10.08 5.07 -17.41
N ARG A 310 8.92 4.49 -17.13
CA ARG A 310 8.20 4.58 -15.85
C ARG A 310 8.89 3.72 -14.80
N LEU A 311 9.03 4.24 -13.58
CA LEU A 311 9.73 3.57 -12.49
C LEU A 311 8.78 3.14 -11.38
N VAL A 312 8.63 1.82 -11.20
CA VAL A 312 7.92 1.23 -10.06
C VAL A 312 8.92 0.60 -9.10
N GLN A 313 8.86 1.03 -7.85
CA GLN A 313 9.88 0.72 -6.86
C GLN A 313 9.28 0.08 -5.61
N LEU A 314 9.57 -1.20 -5.41
CA LEU A 314 9.13 -1.94 -4.22
C LEU A 314 10.02 -1.66 -3.01
N GLY A 315 9.41 -1.70 -1.83
CA GLY A 315 10.04 -1.59 -0.53
C GLY A 315 10.43 -0.16 -0.16
N ARG A 316 11.72 0.09 0.03
CA ARG A 316 12.24 1.43 0.40
C ARG A 316 13.45 1.81 -0.47
N PRO A 317 13.33 2.82 -1.35
CA PRO A 317 14.40 3.19 -2.28
C PRO A 317 15.62 3.84 -1.63
N GLN A 318 15.47 4.49 -0.47
CA GLN A 318 16.53 5.34 0.09
C GLN A 318 17.04 6.41 -0.90
N ALA A 319 16.10 6.99 -1.63
CA ALA A 319 16.24 8.11 -2.56
C ALA A 319 14.96 8.95 -2.46
N PRO A 320 14.94 10.18 -3.00
CA PRO A 320 13.73 10.99 -3.06
C PRO A 320 12.56 10.21 -3.66
N LEU A 321 11.41 10.18 -2.98
CA LEU A 321 10.25 9.39 -3.40
C LEU A 321 9.67 9.91 -4.72
N ASP A 322 9.73 11.22 -4.95
CA ASP A 322 9.37 11.89 -6.21
C ASP A 322 10.26 11.48 -7.40
N ALA A 323 11.39 10.82 -7.15
CA ALA A 323 12.23 10.28 -8.21
C ALA A 323 11.61 9.04 -8.90
N PHE A 324 10.50 8.51 -8.40
CA PHE A 324 9.81 7.33 -8.93
C PHE A 324 8.37 7.67 -9.30
N ASP A 325 7.84 6.98 -10.30
CA ASP A 325 6.45 7.16 -10.71
C ASP A 325 5.48 6.44 -9.74
N LEU A 326 5.91 5.32 -9.14
CA LEU A 326 5.19 4.63 -8.08
C LEU A 326 6.17 3.96 -7.10
N VAL A 327 5.94 4.14 -5.80
CA VAL A 327 6.65 3.43 -4.72
C VAL A 327 5.64 2.56 -3.99
N VAL A 328 5.87 1.26 -3.98
CA VAL A 328 5.01 0.30 -3.28
C VAL A 328 5.74 -0.14 -2.03
N THR A 329 5.17 0.16 -0.87
CA THR A 329 5.82 -0.03 0.41
C THR A 329 4.91 -0.71 1.41
N THR A 330 5.47 -1.05 2.56
CA THR A 330 4.80 -1.79 3.63
C THR A 330 5.09 -1.13 4.98
N PRO A 331 4.27 -1.37 6.03
CA PRO A 331 4.24 -0.53 7.23
C PRO A 331 5.58 -0.47 7.97
N GLN A 332 6.35 -1.58 7.95
CA GLN A 332 7.66 -1.64 8.60
C GLN A 332 8.70 -0.68 8.03
N TYR A 333 8.51 -0.12 6.84
CA TYR A 333 9.44 0.87 6.29
C TYR A 333 9.18 2.30 6.79
N GLY A 334 7.98 2.57 7.33
CA GLY A 334 7.61 3.86 7.90
C GLY A 334 7.74 5.03 6.91
N LEU A 335 7.54 4.78 5.61
CA LEU A 335 7.55 5.84 4.60
C LEU A 335 6.30 6.72 4.75
N PRO A 336 6.44 8.04 4.60
CA PRO A 336 5.30 8.96 4.65
C PRO A 336 4.35 8.70 3.48
N GLY A 337 3.06 9.02 3.67
CA GLY A 337 2.10 9.07 2.57
C GLY A 337 2.52 10.12 1.55
N ARG A 338 2.38 9.79 0.26
CA ARG A 338 2.50 10.68 -0.90
C ARG A 338 1.58 10.17 -2.00
N ALA A 339 1.17 11.04 -2.91
CA ALA A 339 0.42 10.67 -4.12
C ALA A 339 1.00 9.43 -4.85
N ASN A 340 2.33 9.33 -4.97
CA ASN A 340 2.99 8.25 -5.67
C ASN A 340 3.45 7.09 -4.76
N VAL A 341 2.96 7.01 -3.51
CA VAL A 341 3.34 5.96 -2.56
C VAL A 341 2.13 5.12 -2.18
N LEU A 342 2.12 3.88 -2.63
CA LEU A 342 1.13 2.87 -2.27
C LEU A 342 1.58 2.07 -1.04
N HIS A 343 0.80 2.09 0.03
CA HIS A 343 1.05 1.30 1.24
C HIS A 343 0.25 0.01 1.23
N ASN A 344 0.92 -1.09 0.93
CA ASN A 344 0.41 -2.43 1.14
C ASN A 344 0.60 -2.88 2.59
N VAL A 345 -0.16 -3.88 3.03
CA VAL A 345 0.01 -4.48 4.36
C VAL A 345 1.18 -5.44 4.33
N LEU A 346 1.24 -6.28 3.30
CA LEU A 346 2.24 -7.32 3.10
C LEU A 346 3.10 -7.09 1.84
N PRO A 347 4.36 -7.59 1.85
CA PRO A 347 5.13 -7.79 0.63
C PRO A 347 4.40 -8.66 -0.40
N LEU A 348 4.67 -8.46 -1.69
CA LEU A 348 3.99 -9.14 -2.81
C LEU A 348 4.41 -10.60 -3.03
N ASN A 349 4.87 -11.31 -1.99
CA ASN A 349 5.29 -12.70 -2.15
C ASN A 349 4.05 -13.60 -2.26
N ARG A 350 4.05 -14.48 -3.27
CA ARG A 350 3.07 -15.57 -3.41
C ARG A 350 3.61 -16.85 -2.77
N THR A 351 2.70 -17.78 -2.47
CA THR A 351 3.05 -19.17 -2.16
C THR A 351 3.86 -19.78 -3.31
N LEU A 352 4.86 -20.60 -2.97
CA LEU A 352 5.85 -21.12 -3.91
C LEU A 352 5.22 -22.14 -4.89
N PRO A 353 5.09 -21.86 -6.20
CA PRO A 353 4.93 -22.93 -7.18
C PRO A 353 6.29 -23.61 -7.40
N GLY A 354 6.27 -24.90 -7.73
CA GLY A 354 7.47 -25.62 -8.19
C GLY A 354 8.22 -26.42 -7.12
N TRP A 355 7.52 -26.91 -6.09
CA TRP A 355 8.10 -27.95 -5.24
C TRP A 355 7.91 -29.33 -5.89
N SER A 356 8.94 -30.19 -5.79
CA SER A 356 8.92 -31.52 -6.41
C SER A 356 7.78 -32.38 -5.84
N GLU A 357 6.94 -32.92 -6.71
CA GLU A 357 5.86 -33.85 -6.33
C GLU A 357 6.40 -35.06 -5.55
N ARG A 358 7.61 -35.52 -5.91
CA ARG A 358 8.28 -36.60 -5.20
C ARG A 358 8.68 -36.21 -3.78
N ALA A 359 9.23 -35.01 -3.60
CA ALA A 359 9.56 -34.50 -2.27
C ALA A 359 8.28 -34.28 -1.44
N ALA A 360 7.19 -33.87 -2.10
CA ALA A 360 5.87 -33.76 -1.48
C ALA A 360 5.35 -35.08 -0.97
N ALA A 361 5.34 -36.11 -1.81
CA ALA A 361 4.90 -37.44 -1.42
C ALA A 361 5.74 -38.01 -0.26
N ALA A 362 7.07 -37.84 -0.31
CA ALA A 362 7.99 -38.34 0.73
C ALA A 362 7.78 -37.68 2.09
N TRP A 363 7.47 -36.38 2.12
CA TRP A 363 7.12 -35.72 3.38
C TRP A 363 5.70 -36.04 3.82
N LEU A 364 4.72 -36.07 2.91
CA LEU A 364 3.33 -36.39 3.25
C LEU A 364 3.20 -37.75 3.91
N SER A 365 3.88 -38.79 3.41
CA SER A 365 3.86 -40.13 4.04
C SER A 365 4.43 -40.14 5.46
N ARG A 366 5.34 -39.21 5.79
CA ARG A 366 5.85 -39.01 7.16
C ARG A 366 4.87 -38.24 8.05
N LEU A 367 4.02 -37.41 7.46
CA LEU A 367 3.06 -36.57 8.18
C LEU A 367 1.72 -37.27 8.41
N GLU A 368 1.28 -38.12 7.48
CA GLU A 368 -0.01 -38.82 7.53
C GLU A 368 -0.27 -39.59 8.83
N PRO A 369 0.71 -40.28 9.45
CA PRO A 369 0.50 -40.96 10.73
C PRO A 369 0.36 -40.00 11.93
N LEU A 370 0.66 -38.71 11.78
CA LEU A 370 0.68 -37.74 12.87
C LEU A 370 -0.73 -37.18 13.13
N PRO A 371 -1.15 -37.03 14.41
CA PRO A 371 -2.46 -36.48 14.73
C PRO A 371 -2.63 -35.05 14.22
N ARG A 372 -3.82 -34.75 13.71
CA ARG A 372 -4.24 -33.39 13.35
C ARG A 372 -4.78 -32.63 14.58
N PRO A 373 -4.76 -31.29 14.56
CA PRO A 373 -4.26 -30.42 13.50
C PRO A 373 -2.73 -30.41 13.38
N TRP A 374 -2.22 -30.23 12.16
CA TRP A 374 -0.80 -29.99 11.91
C TRP A 374 -0.50 -28.50 12.07
N ILE A 375 0.28 -28.16 13.08
CA ILE A 375 0.66 -26.78 13.38
C ILE A 375 2.07 -26.55 12.82
N GLY A 376 2.18 -25.70 11.80
CA GLY A 376 3.46 -25.38 11.18
C GLY A 376 4.20 -24.27 11.92
N LEU A 377 5.35 -24.56 12.53
CA LEU A 377 6.25 -23.57 13.12
C LEU A 377 7.36 -23.19 12.12
N LEU A 378 7.20 -22.02 11.50
CA LEU A 378 8.14 -21.46 10.52
C LEU A 378 9.07 -20.45 11.20
N VAL A 379 10.35 -20.81 11.28
CA VAL A 379 11.34 -20.09 12.08
C VAL A 379 12.27 -19.30 11.18
N GLY A 380 12.11 -17.97 11.22
CA GLY A 380 13.05 -16.99 10.69
C GLY A 380 14.33 -16.92 11.51
N GLY A 381 14.75 -15.72 11.89
CA GLY A 381 15.90 -15.58 12.77
C GLY A 381 16.39 -14.14 12.90
N ASN A 382 17.71 -13.98 12.99
CA ASN A 382 18.28 -12.66 13.26
C ASN A 382 18.05 -11.70 12.08
N SER A 383 17.73 -10.45 12.41
CA SER A 383 17.56 -9.35 11.46
C SER A 383 18.17 -8.07 12.03
N SER A 384 18.12 -6.97 11.27
CA SER A 384 18.54 -5.67 11.81
C SER A 384 17.64 -5.17 12.95
N SER A 385 16.44 -5.73 13.09
CA SER A 385 15.39 -5.28 14.00
C SER A 385 14.90 -6.37 14.96
N SER A 386 15.41 -7.61 14.85
CA SER A 386 14.98 -8.76 15.66
C SER A 386 16.15 -9.69 15.98
N GLU A 387 16.12 -10.30 17.15
CA GLU A 387 17.13 -11.25 17.63
C GLU A 387 16.42 -12.53 18.14
N LEU A 388 16.72 -13.67 17.51
CA LEU A 388 16.32 -15.00 17.98
C LEU A 388 17.45 -15.58 18.85
N ASN A 389 17.54 -15.11 20.09
CA ASN A 389 18.44 -15.67 21.08
C ASN A 389 17.86 -16.94 21.71
N GLU A 390 18.66 -17.65 22.51
CA GLU A 390 18.24 -18.91 23.14
C GLU A 390 17.01 -18.76 24.03
N ALA A 391 16.89 -17.66 24.79
CA ALA A 391 15.72 -17.42 25.63
C ALA A 391 14.44 -17.23 24.79
N ALA A 392 14.54 -16.50 23.67
CA ALA A 392 13.46 -16.36 22.71
C ALA A 392 13.12 -17.68 22.03
N ALA A 393 14.11 -18.52 21.73
CA ALA A 393 13.90 -19.85 21.15
C ALA A 393 13.21 -20.81 22.14
N ARG A 394 13.62 -20.81 23.42
CA ARG A 394 12.95 -21.61 24.48
C ARG A 394 11.49 -21.20 24.63
N ARG A 395 11.22 -19.90 24.76
CA ARG A 395 9.86 -19.37 24.83
C ARG A 395 9.02 -19.72 23.60
N LEU A 396 9.59 -19.57 22.40
CA LEU A 396 8.90 -19.93 21.16
C LEU A 396 8.51 -21.41 21.13
N ARG A 397 9.44 -22.30 21.52
CA ARG A 397 9.19 -23.73 21.62
C ARG A 397 8.06 -24.03 22.62
N GLU A 398 8.17 -23.52 23.83
CA GLU A 398 7.18 -23.73 24.90
C GLU A 398 5.78 -23.28 24.47
N GLN A 399 5.66 -22.11 23.84
CA GLN A 399 4.37 -21.60 23.36
C GLN A 399 3.79 -22.44 22.21
N ALA A 400 4.64 -22.89 21.27
CA ALA A 400 4.21 -23.72 20.16
C ALA A 400 3.78 -25.13 20.61
N GLU A 401 4.53 -25.74 21.54
CA GLU A 401 4.20 -27.03 22.14
C GLU A 401 2.92 -26.94 23.00
N ALA A 402 2.74 -25.86 23.76
CA ALA A 402 1.53 -25.63 24.53
C ALA A 402 0.30 -25.53 23.62
N LEU A 403 0.41 -24.82 22.49
CA LEU A 403 -0.66 -24.74 21.50
C LEU A 403 -0.97 -26.12 20.92
N ALA A 404 0.05 -26.85 20.46
CA ALA A 404 -0.13 -28.19 19.90
C ALA A 404 -0.76 -29.16 20.89
N LYS A 405 -0.33 -29.13 22.15
CA LYS A 405 -0.93 -29.92 23.24
C LYS A 405 -2.41 -29.56 23.44
N THR A 406 -2.73 -28.27 23.49
CA THR A 406 -4.10 -27.78 23.69
C THR A 406 -5.02 -28.18 22.54
N ARG A 407 -4.48 -28.29 21.32
CA ARG A 407 -5.20 -28.70 20.13
C ARG A 407 -5.25 -30.22 19.93
N GLY A 408 -4.50 -31.01 20.71
CA GLY A 408 -4.32 -32.44 20.48
C GLY A 408 -3.59 -32.76 19.17
N GLY A 409 -2.82 -31.80 18.63
CA GLY A 409 -2.23 -31.87 17.30
C GLY A 409 -0.73 -32.15 17.27
N SER A 410 -0.15 -31.98 16.09
CA SER A 410 1.27 -32.22 15.81
C SER A 410 2.01 -30.94 15.42
N LEU A 411 3.31 -30.87 15.73
CA LEU A 411 4.13 -29.69 15.46
C LEU A 411 5.11 -29.93 14.28
N LEU A 412 4.99 -29.15 13.20
CA LEU A 412 5.85 -29.21 12.03
C LEU A 412 6.85 -28.05 12.04
N VAL A 413 8.09 -28.28 12.47
CA VAL A 413 9.08 -27.22 12.67
C VAL A 413 10.01 -27.12 11.46
N ALA A 414 10.12 -25.94 10.86
CA ALA A 414 11.12 -25.66 9.80
C ALA A 414 11.93 -24.42 10.13
N THR A 415 13.26 -24.55 10.16
CA THR A 415 14.17 -23.40 10.31
C THR A 415 14.45 -22.72 8.96
N SER A 416 15.21 -21.62 8.98
CA SER A 416 15.52 -20.82 7.79
C SER A 416 17.02 -20.49 7.73
N PRO A 417 17.53 -19.91 6.62
CA PRO A 417 18.95 -19.54 6.51
C PRO A 417 19.43 -18.54 7.57
N ARG A 418 18.51 -17.86 8.26
CA ARG A 418 18.81 -16.83 9.27
C ARG A 418 18.68 -17.34 10.71
N THR A 419 18.22 -18.57 10.92
CA THR A 419 18.07 -19.16 12.25
C THR A 419 19.47 -19.44 12.85
N PRO A 420 19.83 -18.85 14.00
CA PRO A 420 21.10 -19.17 14.66
C PRO A 420 21.17 -20.64 15.07
N ALA A 421 22.37 -21.24 15.03
CA ALA A 421 22.56 -22.67 15.31
C ALA A 421 21.99 -23.07 16.69
N ALA A 422 22.36 -22.36 17.76
CA ALA A 422 21.87 -22.62 19.11
C ALA A 422 20.33 -22.50 19.23
N ALA A 423 19.72 -21.56 18.52
CA ALA A 423 18.25 -21.44 18.51
C ALA A 423 17.61 -22.60 17.73
N ALA A 424 18.20 -23.01 16.61
CA ALA A 424 17.75 -24.17 15.85
C ALA A 424 17.86 -25.46 16.68
N ASP A 425 18.93 -25.66 17.45
CA ASP A 425 19.09 -26.82 18.33
C ASP A 425 17.99 -26.89 19.39
N ILE A 426 17.66 -25.75 20.02
CA ILE A 426 16.57 -25.68 21.01
C ILE A 426 15.22 -26.04 20.38
N LEU A 427 14.92 -25.47 19.21
CA LEU A 427 13.63 -25.63 18.52
C LEU A 427 13.45 -27.01 17.88
N LEU A 428 14.54 -27.66 17.49
CA LEU A 428 14.54 -28.99 16.86
C LEU A 428 14.84 -30.12 17.84
N ALA A 429 15.01 -29.82 19.13
CA ALA A 429 15.15 -30.84 20.16
C ALA A 429 13.93 -31.78 20.20
N GLN A 430 14.16 -33.00 20.70
CA GLN A 430 13.10 -33.98 20.89
C GLN A 430 12.03 -33.43 21.84
N SER A 431 10.77 -33.73 21.54
CA SER A 431 9.60 -33.29 22.31
C SER A 431 8.63 -34.45 22.48
N ALA A 432 7.80 -34.37 23.52
CA ALA A 432 6.65 -35.26 23.70
C ALA A 432 5.53 -34.98 22.67
N ILE A 433 5.55 -33.80 22.02
CA ILE A 433 4.60 -33.47 20.96
C ILE A 433 5.02 -34.18 19.66
N PRO A 434 4.14 -35.01 19.06
CA PRO A 434 4.41 -35.65 17.78
C PRO A 434 4.62 -34.59 16.70
N GLY A 435 5.49 -34.87 15.72
CA GLY A 435 5.83 -33.83 14.77
C GLY A 435 7.02 -34.11 13.88
N ALA A 436 7.12 -33.33 12.82
CA ALA A 436 8.25 -33.32 11.91
C ALA A 436 9.15 -32.13 12.19
N ARG A 437 10.46 -32.33 12.02
CA ARG A 437 11.49 -31.30 12.29
C ARG A 437 12.44 -31.21 11.12
N TYR A 438 12.61 -30.02 10.59
CA TYR A 438 13.49 -29.75 9.46
C TYR A 438 14.46 -28.63 9.80
N ARG A 439 15.74 -28.94 9.67
CA ARG A 439 16.83 -27.98 9.74
C ARG A 439 17.14 -27.50 8.33
N TRP A 440 17.05 -26.20 8.10
CA TRP A 440 17.35 -25.59 6.81
C TRP A 440 18.75 -25.95 6.31
N ARG A 441 18.81 -26.31 5.02
CA ARG A 441 20.04 -26.54 4.27
C ARG A 441 20.00 -25.73 2.98
N ALA A 442 21.16 -25.18 2.59
CA ALA A 442 21.28 -24.42 1.36
C ALA A 442 21.03 -25.33 0.15
N HIS A 443 20.23 -24.86 -0.81
CA HIS A 443 19.96 -25.55 -2.07
C HIS A 443 19.35 -26.96 -1.94
N ASP A 444 18.66 -27.23 -0.84
CA ASP A 444 17.98 -28.50 -0.61
C ASP A 444 16.64 -28.55 -1.38
N PRO A 445 16.51 -29.41 -2.43
CA PRO A 445 15.28 -29.55 -3.19
C PRO A 445 14.16 -30.22 -2.38
N GLU A 446 14.49 -30.90 -1.27
CA GLU A 446 13.55 -31.59 -0.39
C GLU A 446 13.09 -30.73 0.79
N ASN A 447 13.41 -29.43 0.80
CA ASN A 447 12.97 -28.51 1.85
C ASN A 447 11.42 -28.52 1.97
N PRO A 448 10.85 -28.95 3.11
CA PRO A 448 9.40 -29.07 3.30
C PRO A 448 8.68 -27.73 3.53
N TYR A 449 9.39 -26.61 3.57
CA TYR A 449 8.79 -25.30 3.81
C TYR A 449 7.55 -25.00 2.94
N PRO A 450 7.55 -25.26 1.61
CA PRO A 450 6.35 -25.09 0.77
C PRO A 450 5.20 -26.02 1.21
N LEU A 451 5.50 -27.27 1.60
CA LEU A 451 4.50 -28.22 2.10
C LEU A 451 3.88 -27.74 3.40
N PHE A 452 4.71 -27.34 4.37
CA PHE A 452 4.23 -26.91 5.67
C PHE A 452 3.35 -25.68 5.52
N LEU A 453 3.74 -24.72 4.68
CA LEU A 453 2.88 -23.60 4.30
C LEU A 453 1.56 -24.05 3.67
N ALA A 454 1.57 -25.06 2.81
CA ALA A 454 0.43 -25.51 2.01
C ALA A 454 -0.43 -26.61 2.66
N ARG A 455 -0.02 -27.21 3.78
CA ARG A 455 -0.73 -28.37 4.37
C ARG A 455 -0.92 -28.26 5.87
N ALA A 456 -0.22 -27.36 6.58
CA ALA A 456 -0.55 -27.08 7.97
C ALA A 456 -2.02 -26.65 8.08
N ASP A 457 -2.66 -26.96 9.20
CA ASP A 457 -4.00 -26.49 9.53
C ASP A 457 -3.92 -25.10 10.20
N GLU A 458 -2.81 -24.79 10.87
CA GLU A 458 -2.51 -23.52 11.54
C GLU A 458 -1.01 -23.22 11.46
N LEU A 459 -0.62 -21.95 11.31
CA LEU A 459 0.78 -21.54 11.15
C LEU A 459 1.24 -20.63 12.29
N ILE A 460 2.40 -20.94 12.87
CA ILE A 460 3.15 -20.07 13.77
C ILE A 460 4.38 -19.57 13.03
N VAL A 461 4.56 -18.25 12.98
CA VAL A 461 5.64 -17.60 12.26
C VAL A 461 6.41 -16.66 13.17
N THR A 462 7.74 -16.67 13.12
CA THR A 462 8.52 -15.66 13.84
C THR A 462 8.36 -14.27 13.20
N GLY A 463 8.09 -13.27 14.03
CA GLY A 463 7.78 -11.90 13.62
C GLY A 463 8.97 -11.07 13.10
N ASP A 464 10.07 -11.70 12.70
CA ASP A 464 11.25 -11.02 12.14
C ASP A 464 11.19 -10.84 10.61
N SER A 465 10.31 -11.60 9.95
CA SER A 465 10.30 -11.74 8.49
C SER A 465 8.96 -11.34 7.89
N ALA A 466 8.92 -10.15 7.29
CA ALA A 466 7.75 -9.71 6.53
C ALA A 466 7.42 -10.64 5.36
N SER A 467 8.43 -11.24 4.72
CA SER A 467 8.22 -12.16 3.60
C SER A 467 7.60 -13.49 4.05
N MET A 468 8.05 -14.04 5.18
CA MET A 468 7.52 -15.30 5.72
C MET A 468 6.09 -15.13 6.23
N LEU A 469 5.81 -13.98 6.88
CA LEU A 469 4.44 -13.61 7.24
C LEU A 469 3.54 -13.46 6.01
N ALA A 470 4.05 -12.85 4.92
CA ALA A 470 3.31 -12.73 3.68
C ALA A 470 2.93 -14.10 3.09
N GLU A 471 3.91 -15.00 2.98
CA GLU A 471 3.70 -16.36 2.45
C GLU A 471 2.72 -17.17 3.33
N ALA A 472 2.81 -17.03 4.66
CA ALA A 472 1.87 -17.67 5.59
C ALA A 472 0.45 -17.11 5.46
N CYS A 473 0.27 -15.79 5.37
CA CYS A 473 -1.05 -15.18 5.21
C CYS A 473 -1.67 -15.52 3.85
N ALA A 474 -0.86 -15.53 2.78
CA ALA A 474 -1.29 -15.94 1.44
C ALA A 474 -1.76 -17.40 1.37
N SER A 475 -1.40 -18.21 2.36
CA SER A 475 -1.78 -19.61 2.46
C SER A 475 -3.27 -19.80 2.82
N GLY A 476 -3.94 -18.75 3.35
CA GLY A 476 -5.36 -18.78 3.76
C GLY A 476 -5.63 -19.50 5.10
N ARG A 477 -4.58 -19.95 5.79
CA ARG A 477 -4.65 -20.63 7.10
C ARG A 477 -4.63 -19.60 8.24
N PRO A 478 -5.13 -19.95 9.43
CA PRO A 478 -4.88 -19.15 10.62
C PRO A 478 -3.38 -18.93 10.85
N VAL A 479 -2.97 -17.67 11.02
CA VAL A 479 -1.56 -17.28 11.21
C VAL A 479 -1.36 -16.62 12.57
N HIS A 480 -0.43 -17.19 13.33
CA HIS A 480 0.06 -16.65 14.60
C HIS A 480 1.46 -16.14 14.40
N TYR A 481 1.76 -14.94 14.93
CA TYR A 481 3.12 -14.41 14.95
C TYR A 481 3.68 -14.36 16.37
N VAL A 482 4.99 -14.58 16.47
CA VAL A 482 5.75 -14.39 17.72
C VAL A 482 6.72 -13.24 17.56
N ALA A 483 6.47 -12.14 18.27
CA ALA A 483 7.35 -10.98 18.24
C ALA A 483 8.70 -11.30 18.89
N LEU A 484 9.78 -11.14 18.13
CA LEU A 484 11.14 -11.36 18.63
C LEU A 484 11.70 -10.09 19.28
N PRO A 485 12.55 -10.22 20.32
CA PRO A 485 13.15 -9.07 20.98
C PRO A 485 14.07 -8.31 20.04
N TRP A 486 14.24 -7.02 20.34
CA TRP A 486 15.20 -6.19 19.61
C TRP A 486 16.65 -6.54 19.94
N PRO A 487 17.58 -6.48 18.97
CA PRO A 487 18.98 -6.79 19.20
C PRO A 487 19.61 -5.89 20.28
N LYS A 488 20.20 -6.47 21.33
CA LYS A 488 20.82 -5.70 22.44
C LYS A 488 22.08 -4.92 21.99
N LYS A 489 22.95 -5.55 21.19
CA LYS A 489 24.31 -5.05 20.87
C LYS A 489 24.41 -3.91 19.85
N ARG A 490 23.30 -3.29 19.43
CA ARG A 490 23.31 -2.30 18.33
C ARG A 490 22.54 -1.02 18.62
N ARG A 491 22.41 -0.59 19.88
CA ARG A 491 21.77 0.68 20.25
C ARG A 491 22.74 1.85 20.01
N ARG A 492 22.72 2.46 18.82
CA ARG A 492 23.41 3.74 18.61
C ARG A 492 22.58 4.87 19.23
N VAL A 493 23.23 5.92 19.73
CA VAL A 493 22.56 7.12 20.28
C VAL A 493 21.56 7.72 19.27
N SER A 494 21.91 7.73 17.99
CA SER A 494 21.02 8.17 16.90
C SER A 494 19.76 7.30 16.73
N GLU A 495 19.83 6.01 17.09
CA GLU A 495 18.66 5.12 17.06
C GLU A 495 17.75 5.32 18.27
N LEU A 496 18.32 5.69 19.42
CA LEU A 496 17.53 6.09 20.57
C LEU A 496 16.78 7.40 20.25
N ALA A 497 17.45 8.38 19.67
CA ALA A 497 16.83 9.63 19.22
C ALA A 497 15.71 9.38 18.20
N LEU A 498 15.95 8.56 17.17
CA LEU A 498 14.93 8.17 16.19
C LEU A 498 13.75 7.42 16.80
N ARG A 499 14.00 6.59 17.83
CA ARG A 499 12.93 5.90 18.57
C ARG A 499 12.13 6.84 19.46
N LEU A 500 12.78 7.80 20.13
CA LEU A 500 12.10 8.83 20.90
C LEU A 500 11.24 9.73 19.99
N LEU A 501 11.72 10.02 18.78
CA LEU A 501 10.96 10.72 17.74
C LEU A 501 9.82 9.85 17.19
N ALA A 502 10.03 8.55 16.99
CA ALA A 502 8.94 7.64 16.62
C ALA A 502 7.87 7.50 17.71
N ARG A 503 8.25 7.62 18.99
CA ARG A 503 7.29 7.70 20.12
C ARG A 503 6.47 8.99 20.11
N ARG A 504 6.98 10.09 19.52
CA ARG A 504 6.14 11.29 19.30
C ARG A 504 5.02 11.00 18.30
N ARG A 505 5.31 10.20 17.26
CA ARG A 505 4.39 9.88 16.15
C ARG A 505 3.13 9.10 16.54
N ASN A 506 3.01 8.63 17.78
CA ASN A 506 1.84 7.91 18.28
C ASN A 506 1.27 8.53 19.56
N ARG A 507 1.42 9.85 19.74
CA ARG A 507 0.75 10.56 20.85
C ARG A 507 -0.75 10.46 20.66
N LEU A 508 -1.44 10.02 21.70
CA LEU A 508 -2.89 10.01 21.70
C LEU A 508 -3.42 11.38 22.16
N GLY A 509 -4.54 11.81 21.59
CA GLY A 509 -5.34 12.91 22.06
C GLY A 509 -6.18 12.52 23.26
N GLU A 510 -6.91 13.48 23.81
CA GLU A 510 -7.82 13.28 24.95
C GLU A 510 -8.86 12.17 24.69
N ARG A 511 -9.19 11.95 23.41
CA ARG A 511 -10.15 10.92 22.97
C ARG A 511 -9.49 9.58 22.61
N GLY A 512 -8.22 9.37 22.95
CA GLY A 512 -7.50 8.14 22.60
C GLY A 512 -7.14 8.01 21.11
N THR A 513 -7.41 9.02 20.28
CA THR A 513 -7.06 9.04 18.85
C THR A 513 -5.63 9.54 18.65
N PRO A 514 -4.84 8.99 17.71
CA PRO A 514 -3.54 9.55 17.35
C PRO A 514 -3.65 11.05 17.00
N LYS A 515 -2.73 11.87 17.52
CA LYS A 515 -2.64 13.31 17.20
C LYS A 515 -2.03 13.52 15.82
N GLN A 516 -2.43 14.62 15.17
CA GLN A 516 -1.77 15.10 13.97
C GLN A 516 -0.28 15.36 14.20
N GLN A 517 0.49 15.25 13.12
CA GLN A 517 1.91 15.52 13.16
C GLN A 517 2.21 16.98 13.53
N ASP A 518 3.15 17.16 14.45
CA ASP A 518 3.72 18.46 14.76
C ASP A 518 4.76 18.90 13.70
N ARG A 519 5.28 20.12 13.82
CA ARG A 519 6.27 20.68 12.87
C ARG A 519 7.55 19.84 12.78
N VAL A 520 7.97 19.21 13.88
CA VAL A 520 9.18 18.37 13.93
C VAL A 520 8.93 17.08 13.16
N GLU A 521 7.78 16.46 13.36
CA GLU A 521 7.40 15.24 12.65
C GLU A 521 7.26 15.48 11.15
N ARG A 522 6.65 16.58 10.74
CA ARG A 522 6.59 16.97 9.31
C ARG A 522 7.99 17.18 8.71
N TRP A 523 8.93 17.75 9.46
CA TRP A 523 10.31 17.90 9.00
C TRP A 523 11.01 16.54 8.86
N LEU A 524 10.82 15.63 9.80
CA LEU A 524 11.33 14.25 9.70
C LEU A 524 10.73 13.52 8.49
N ASP A 525 9.44 13.72 8.22
CA ASP A 525 8.76 13.13 7.07
C ASP A 525 9.33 13.64 5.74
N LYS A 526 9.71 14.92 5.66
CA LYS A 526 10.46 15.46 4.52
C LYS A 526 11.83 14.77 4.36
N LEU A 527 12.56 14.55 5.45
CA LEU A 527 13.86 13.85 5.39
C LEU A 527 13.72 12.37 5.02
N LEU A 528 12.65 11.71 5.46
CA LEU A 528 12.30 10.34 5.04
C LEU A 528 11.95 10.29 3.56
N ALA A 529 11.11 11.22 3.11
CA ALA A 529 10.69 11.34 1.71
C ALA A 529 11.87 11.66 0.78
N ALA A 530 12.85 12.44 1.24
CA ALA A 530 14.10 12.70 0.50
C ALA A 530 15.07 11.50 0.51
N GLY A 531 14.80 10.46 1.29
CA GLY A 531 15.68 9.29 1.45
C GLY A 531 16.93 9.56 2.31
N VAL A 532 17.03 10.75 2.92
CA VAL A 532 18.13 11.16 3.81
C VAL A 532 18.09 10.35 5.09
N LEU A 533 16.91 10.27 5.70
CA LEU A 533 16.69 9.54 6.95
C LEU A 533 16.36 8.06 6.67
N ARG A 534 16.96 7.15 7.45
CA ARG A 534 16.73 5.72 7.32
C ARG A 534 16.47 5.06 8.68
N PRO A 535 15.23 5.09 9.19
CA PRO A 535 14.87 4.32 10.36
C PRO A 535 15.07 2.82 10.10
N ARG A 536 15.32 2.05 11.16
CA ARG A 536 15.27 0.59 11.08
C ARG A 536 13.85 0.14 10.77
N ARG A 537 13.70 -1.09 10.29
CA ARG A 537 12.38 -1.66 10.05
C ARG A 537 11.63 -1.74 11.38
N ASP A 538 10.41 -1.21 11.42
CA ASP A 538 9.51 -1.35 12.56
C ASP A 538 8.58 -2.53 12.33
N LEU A 539 9.00 -3.69 12.82
CA LEU A 539 8.20 -4.91 12.69
C LEU A 539 6.96 -4.87 13.58
N GLY A 540 6.94 -4.04 14.63
CA GLY A 540 5.74 -3.80 15.43
C GLY A 540 4.64 -3.13 14.60
N ALA A 541 5.00 -2.16 13.76
CA ALA A 541 4.06 -1.54 12.83
C ALA A 541 3.48 -2.54 11.81
N LEU A 542 4.30 -3.48 11.32
CA LEU A 542 3.81 -4.57 10.47
C LEU A 542 2.86 -5.51 11.22
N HIS A 543 3.23 -5.97 12.42
CA HIS A 543 2.37 -6.83 13.24
C HIS A 543 1.03 -6.16 13.57
N ALA A 544 1.04 -4.87 13.92
CA ALA A 544 -0.18 -4.11 14.16
C ALA A 544 -1.05 -4.05 12.90
N ALA A 545 -0.47 -3.78 11.73
CA ALA A 545 -1.20 -3.78 10.47
C ALA A 545 -1.79 -5.14 10.13
N LEU A 546 -1.07 -6.24 10.37
CA LEU A 546 -1.58 -7.61 10.16
C LEU A 546 -2.73 -7.96 11.09
N ARG A 547 -2.61 -7.59 12.37
CA ARG A 547 -3.68 -7.79 13.36
C ARG A 547 -4.93 -7.00 13.00
N TRP A 548 -4.76 -5.75 12.56
CA TRP A 548 -5.88 -4.91 12.13
C TRP A 548 -6.52 -5.37 10.82
N ALA A 549 -5.73 -5.91 9.89
CA ALA A 549 -6.25 -6.51 8.68
C ALA A 549 -6.88 -7.90 8.91
N GLY A 550 -6.83 -8.44 10.15
CA GLY A 550 -7.33 -9.78 10.46
C GLY A 550 -6.52 -10.92 9.81
N LEU A 551 -5.29 -10.62 9.34
CA LEU A 551 -4.44 -11.56 8.59
C LEU A 551 -3.57 -12.43 9.49
N ALA A 552 -3.13 -11.88 10.64
CA ALA A 552 -2.35 -12.64 11.62
C ALA A 552 -2.50 -12.03 13.02
N GLN A 553 -2.41 -12.85 14.06
CA GLN A 553 -2.53 -12.42 15.45
C GLN A 553 -1.34 -12.88 16.31
N PRO A 554 -1.08 -12.27 17.47
CA PRO A 554 -0.10 -12.79 18.41
C PRO A 554 -0.41 -14.24 18.82
N LEU A 555 0.63 -15.07 18.94
CA LEU A 555 0.48 -16.40 19.53
C LEU A 555 -0.02 -16.30 20.98
N GLY A 556 -1.14 -16.96 21.28
CA GLY A 556 -1.78 -16.97 22.61
C GLY A 556 -2.96 -16.02 22.78
N GLU A 557 -3.25 -15.14 21.80
CA GLU A 557 -4.53 -14.40 21.80
C GLU A 557 -5.67 -15.30 21.28
N PRO A 558 -6.90 -15.19 21.84
CA PRO A 558 -8.05 -15.95 21.34
C PRO A 558 -8.32 -15.59 19.87
N SER A 559 -8.64 -16.60 19.06
CA SER A 559 -8.96 -16.40 17.64
C SER A 559 -10.20 -15.53 17.54
N SER A 560 -10.03 -14.25 17.20
CA SER A 560 -11.12 -13.51 16.57
C SER A 560 -11.39 -14.14 15.20
N SER A 561 -12.56 -13.87 14.61
CA SER A 561 -12.89 -14.33 13.26
C SER A 561 -11.85 -13.79 12.28
N MET A 562 -10.82 -14.59 11.97
CA MET A 562 -9.81 -14.24 10.98
C MET A 562 -10.52 -14.15 9.63
N GLN A 563 -10.59 -12.96 9.05
CA GLN A 563 -11.13 -12.81 7.71
C GLN A 563 -10.12 -13.43 6.73
N ARG A 564 -10.61 -14.31 5.85
CA ARG A 564 -9.83 -14.89 4.75
C ARG A 564 -9.58 -13.86 3.64
N VAL A 565 -9.10 -12.66 3.97
CA VAL A 565 -8.71 -11.69 2.94
C VAL A 565 -7.34 -12.13 2.42
N ALA A 566 -7.33 -13.12 1.52
CA ALA A 566 -6.16 -13.44 0.74
C ALA A 566 -5.65 -12.14 0.09
N SER A 567 -4.41 -11.78 0.38
CA SER A 567 -3.77 -10.48 0.15
C SER A 567 -4.05 -9.84 -1.22
N GLU A 568 -5.08 -8.98 -1.28
CA GLU A 568 -5.47 -8.10 -2.40
C GLU A 568 -4.40 -7.02 -2.72
N ASP A 569 -3.32 -6.97 -1.93
CA ASP A 569 -2.21 -6.04 -2.10
C ASP A 569 -1.57 -6.15 -3.50
N LEU A 570 -1.50 -7.37 -4.07
CA LEU A 570 -0.97 -7.58 -5.42
C LEU A 570 -1.89 -6.97 -6.48
N ASP A 571 -3.19 -7.23 -6.39
CA ASP A 571 -4.18 -6.71 -7.35
C ASP A 571 -4.25 -5.19 -7.32
N ARG A 572 -4.23 -4.58 -6.12
CA ARG A 572 -4.12 -3.12 -5.98
C ARG A 572 -2.84 -2.58 -6.60
N THR A 573 -1.72 -3.29 -6.45
CA THR A 573 -0.45 -2.89 -7.05
C THR A 573 -0.52 -2.97 -8.58
N VAL A 574 -1.08 -4.05 -9.12
CA VAL A 574 -1.29 -4.25 -10.56
C VAL A 574 -2.17 -3.13 -11.13
N ALA A 575 -3.29 -2.83 -10.48
CA ALA A 575 -4.18 -1.74 -10.88
C ALA A 575 -3.46 -0.38 -10.87
N ALA A 576 -2.70 -0.07 -9.81
CA ALA A 576 -1.92 1.16 -9.72
C ALA A 576 -0.86 1.27 -10.84
N VAL A 577 -0.20 0.16 -11.20
CA VAL A 577 0.77 0.12 -12.30
C VAL A 577 0.09 0.28 -13.66
N ARG A 578 -1.08 -0.34 -13.88
CA ARG A 578 -1.87 -0.17 -15.11
C ARG A 578 -2.32 1.28 -15.30
N ARG A 579 -2.87 1.88 -14.24
CA ARG A 579 -3.23 3.31 -14.21
C ARG A 579 -2.03 4.22 -14.48
N LEU A 580 -0.86 3.87 -13.95
CA LEU A 580 0.37 4.61 -14.22
C LEU A 580 0.73 4.59 -15.71
N LEU A 581 0.56 3.44 -16.37
CA LEU A 581 0.82 3.30 -17.80
C LEU A 581 -0.17 4.12 -18.66
N SER A 582 -1.40 4.36 -18.18
CA SER A 582 -2.40 5.21 -18.84
C SER A 582 -2.38 6.70 -18.42
N SER A 583 -1.61 7.09 -17.39
CA SER A 583 -1.61 8.45 -16.78
C SER A 583 -1.06 9.61 -17.60
N GLY A 584 -0.77 9.38 -18.88
CA GLY A 584 -0.18 10.35 -19.81
C GLY A 584 1.18 10.91 -19.36
N ARG A 585 1.98 11.35 -20.33
CA ARG A 585 3.31 11.95 -20.13
C ARG A 585 3.20 13.44 -20.43
N ALA A 586 4.07 14.25 -19.84
CA ALA A 586 4.25 15.61 -20.33
C ALA A 586 4.68 15.51 -21.79
N ALA A 587 4.01 16.26 -22.67
CA ALA A 587 4.43 16.36 -24.06
C ALA A 587 5.86 16.90 -24.11
N ALA A 588 6.70 16.37 -25.00
CA ALA A 588 7.99 16.98 -25.25
C ALA A 588 7.76 18.44 -25.71
N PRO A 589 8.55 19.41 -25.22
CA PRO A 589 8.43 20.80 -25.64
C PRO A 589 8.65 20.99 -27.14
#